data_AF-A0A9Q3EYF1-F1
#
_entry.id   AF-A0A9Q3EYF1-F1
#
_cell.length_a   1.000
_cell.length_b   1.000
_cell.length_c   1.000
_cell.angle_alpha   90.00
_cell.angle_beta   90.00
_cell.angle_gamma   90.00
#
_symmetry.space_group_name_H-M   'P 1'
#
loop_
_entity.id
_entity.type
_entity.pdbx_description
1 polymer ?
#
loop_
_entity_poly.entity_id
_entity_poly.type
_entity_poly.pdbx_seq_one_letter_code
_entity_poly.pdbx_strand_id
1 'polypeptide(L)'
;MGNNTQTENISQRTCHKEEFPLGNNSNLFQHCSQSDILGFQLNCHNRYDTTISVLNSKLTHSALLFQEPWINPHTWKPPLHQNWHRITPSANPRNKDERPSTCTYINKQIAAPQF
;
A
#
# COMPACT_ATOMS: atom_id res chain seq x y z
N MET A 1 41.74 33.99 -8.59
CA MET A 1 41.33 33.10 -9.69
C MET A 1 40.39 32.08 -9.08
N GLY A 2 39.09 32.36 -9.05
CA GLY A 2 38.11 31.89 -10.05
C GLY A 2 37.54 30.55 -9.56
N ASN A 3 36.41 30.48 -8.86
CA ASN A 3 35.00 30.66 -9.24
C ASN A 3 34.28 29.29 -9.38
N ASN A 4 33.16 29.19 -8.65
CA ASN A 4 31.87 28.56 -9.01
C ASN A 4 31.70 27.02 -8.99
N THR A 5 30.89 26.46 -8.06
CA THR A 5 29.40 26.21 -8.02
C THR A 5 29.12 24.78 -8.50
N GLN A 6 28.49 23.85 -7.77
CA GLN A 6 27.06 23.73 -7.38
C GLN A 6 26.97 22.66 -6.27
N THR A 7 26.41 22.93 -5.09
CA THR A 7 24.98 22.94 -4.74
C THR A 7 24.30 21.58 -4.94
N GLU A 8 24.10 20.84 -3.84
CA GLU A 8 22.79 20.28 -3.51
C GLU A 8 22.68 20.16 -1.99
N ASN A 9 21.69 20.89 -1.48
CA ASN A 9 21.45 21.15 -0.08
C ASN A 9 20.01 20.66 0.16
N ILE A 10 19.85 19.50 0.76
CA ILE A 10 18.56 19.13 1.37
C ILE A 10 18.85 18.58 2.75
N SER A 11 18.95 19.54 3.68
CA SER A 11 18.86 19.32 5.11
C SER A 11 17.41 18.96 5.48
N GLN A 12 17.24 17.69 5.83
CA GLN A 12 16.36 17.09 6.84
C GLN A 12 15.29 17.97 7.51
N ARG A 13 14.03 17.49 7.56
CA ARG A 13 13.18 17.53 8.78
C ARG A 13 12.30 16.27 8.91
N THR A 14 12.80 15.27 9.63
CA THR A 14 12.35 14.77 10.95
C THR A 14 10.93 14.19 11.00
N CYS A 15 10.82 12.86 10.93
CA CYS A 15 9.77 12.09 11.59
C CYS A 15 10.37 11.51 12.88
N HIS A 16 10.18 12.18 14.02
CA HIS A 16 10.47 11.66 15.36
C HIS A 16 9.61 12.45 16.36
N LYS A 17 9.01 11.88 17.42
CA LYS A 17 9.17 10.55 18.04
C LYS A 17 8.06 10.33 19.10
N GLU A 18 7.75 9.05 19.34
CA GLU A 18 7.37 8.40 20.62
C GLU A 18 6.01 8.77 21.27
N GLU A 19 5.20 7.82 21.77
CA GLU A 19 5.51 6.74 22.72
C GLU A 19 4.79 5.39 22.45
N PHE A 20 5.33 4.32 23.06
CA PHE A 20 4.93 2.91 22.99
C PHE A 20 3.60 2.59 23.74
N PRO A 21 3.00 1.38 23.57
CA PRO A 21 1.56 1.17 23.73
C PRO A 21 1.15 0.93 25.18
N LEU A 22 -0.01 1.45 25.55
CA LEU A 22 -0.89 0.81 26.52
C LEU A 22 -2.34 0.85 26.01
N GLY A 23 -2.86 -0.34 25.71
CA GLY A 23 -4.27 -0.62 25.89
C GLY A 23 -5.22 -0.28 24.72
N ASN A 24 -5.67 -1.34 24.08
CA ASN A 24 -7.04 -1.57 23.62
C ASN A 24 -7.57 -0.75 22.44
N ASN A 25 -7.61 -1.44 21.29
CA ASN A 25 -8.77 -1.55 20.39
C ASN A 25 -9.70 -0.34 20.31
N SER A 26 -9.41 0.59 19.39
CA SER A 26 -10.42 1.10 18.48
C SER A 26 -9.76 2.01 17.44
N ASN A 27 -9.86 1.59 16.18
CA ASN A 27 -9.86 2.40 14.98
C ASN A 27 -9.13 3.77 15.05
N LEU A 28 -7.89 3.82 14.56
CA LEU A 28 -7.28 5.10 14.18
C LEU A 28 -7.99 5.62 12.92
N PHE A 29 -9.10 6.32 13.10
CA PHE A 29 -9.67 7.18 12.07
C PHE A 29 -9.03 8.56 12.22
N GLN A 30 -7.99 8.82 11.43
CA GLN A 30 -7.39 10.14 11.34
C GLN A 30 -7.96 10.85 10.11
N HIS A 31 -8.66 11.96 10.35
CA HIS A 31 -9.27 12.80 9.33
C HIS A 31 -8.15 13.40 8.46
N CYS A 32 -8.06 12.95 7.20
CA CYS A 32 -7.05 13.41 6.24
C CYS A 32 -7.63 14.52 5.35
N SER A 33 -6.84 15.56 5.10
CA SER A 33 -7.15 16.63 4.14
C SER A 33 -7.10 16.09 2.70
N GLN A 34 -7.63 16.87 1.75
CA GLN A 34 -7.81 16.48 0.34
C GLN A 34 -6.49 16.16 -0.42
N SER A 35 -5.32 16.28 0.23
CA SER A 35 -4.00 16.03 -0.35
C SER A 35 -3.18 14.96 0.38
N ASP A 36 -3.73 14.33 1.42
CA ASP A 36 -2.99 13.34 2.20
C ASP A 36 -3.06 11.96 1.54
N ILE A 37 -1.91 11.35 1.27
CA ILE A 37 -1.82 9.95 0.83
C ILE A 37 -1.99 9.07 2.06
N LEU A 38 -3.16 8.46 2.21
CA LEU A 38 -3.43 7.53 3.30
C LEU A 38 -3.11 6.10 2.87
N GLY A 39 -2.10 5.48 3.49
CA GLY A 39 -1.70 4.10 3.24
C GLY A 39 -2.22 3.13 4.30
N PHE A 40 -2.72 1.97 3.87
CA PHE A 40 -3.09 0.86 4.77
C PHE A 40 -2.15 -0.32 4.56
N GLN A 41 -1.59 -0.88 5.63
CA GLN A 41 -0.77 -2.08 5.57
C GLN A 41 -1.39 -3.20 6.41
N LEU A 42 -1.42 -4.41 5.87
CA LEU A 42 -1.93 -5.60 6.57
C LEU A 42 -1.23 -6.87 6.11
N ASN A 43 -0.91 -7.77 7.06
CA ASN A 43 -0.59 -9.15 6.74
C ASN A 43 -1.87 -9.98 6.63
N CYS A 44 -2.12 -10.59 5.48
CA CYS A 44 -3.30 -11.38 5.20
C CYS A 44 -3.13 -12.86 5.55
N HIS A 45 -1.93 -13.35 5.89
CA HIS A 45 -1.66 -14.75 6.23
C HIS A 45 -2.22 -15.77 5.23
N ASN A 46 -2.18 -15.42 3.94
CA ASN A 46 -2.71 -16.17 2.80
C ASN A 46 -4.22 -16.49 2.90
N ARG A 47 -4.97 -15.71 3.68
CA ARG A 47 -6.41 -15.89 3.92
C ARG A 47 -7.27 -15.16 2.90
N TYR A 48 -8.14 -15.91 2.22
CA TYR A 48 -9.04 -15.38 1.21
C TYR A 48 -9.98 -14.31 1.76
N ASP A 49 -10.64 -14.62 2.88
CA ASP A 49 -11.59 -13.74 3.56
C ASP A 49 -10.93 -12.42 3.97
N THR A 50 -9.71 -12.47 4.52
CA THR A 50 -8.95 -11.27 4.88
C THR A 50 -8.59 -10.43 3.67
N THR A 51 -8.00 -11.02 2.63
CA THR A 51 -7.59 -10.28 1.43
C THR A 51 -8.78 -9.64 0.71
N ILE A 52 -9.88 -10.39 0.53
CA ILE A 52 -11.05 -9.91 -0.21
C ILE A 52 -11.88 -8.91 0.59
N SER A 53 -12.03 -9.10 1.92
CA SER A 53 -12.76 -8.14 2.75
C SER A 53 -12.11 -6.75 2.75
N VAL A 54 -10.78 -6.68 2.75
CA VAL A 54 -10.07 -5.40 2.68
C VAL A 54 -10.10 -4.78 1.27
N LEU A 55 -10.11 -5.58 0.21
CA LEU A 55 -10.30 -5.04 -1.14
C LEU A 55 -11.72 -4.50 -1.38
N ASN A 56 -12.72 -5.14 -0.77
CA ASN A 56 -14.12 -4.75 -0.88
C ASN A 56 -14.54 -3.64 0.08
N SER A 57 -13.73 -3.33 1.10
CA SER A 57 -14.08 -2.32 2.08
C SER A 57 -14.03 -0.92 1.44
N LYS A 58 -14.94 -0.04 1.89
CA LYS A 58 -15.00 1.37 1.47
C LYS A 58 -13.93 2.18 2.21
N LEU A 59 -12.68 1.82 1.99
CA LEU A 59 -11.54 2.52 2.56
C LEU A 59 -11.30 3.83 1.81
N THR A 60 -11.14 4.92 2.55
CA THR A 60 -10.68 6.23 2.04
C THR A 60 -9.16 6.24 1.79
N HIS A 61 -8.53 5.08 1.73
CA HIS A 61 -7.09 4.92 1.59
C HIS A 61 -6.70 5.04 0.11
N SER A 62 -5.55 5.67 -0.12
CA SER A 62 -4.95 5.84 -1.44
C SER A 62 -4.14 4.63 -1.89
N ALA A 63 -3.57 3.90 -0.93
CA ALA A 63 -2.79 2.70 -1.19
C ALA A 63 -3.06 1.60 -0.15
N LEU A 64 -3.01 0.35 -0.60
CA LEU A 64 -2.97 -0.83 0.27
C LEU A 64 -1.65 -1.57 0.04
N LEU A 65 -1.03 -2.02 1.13
CA LEU A 65 0.12 -2.93 1.11
C LEU A 65 -0.26 -4.21 1.85
N PHE A 66 -0.39 -5.31 1.10
CA PHE A 66 -0.62 -6.63 1.66
C PHE A 66 0.68 -7.41 1.78
N GLN A 67 0.90 -8.01 2.95
CA GLN A 67 1.88 -9.07 3.16
C GLN A 67 1.14 -10.40 3.16
N GLU A 68 1.71 -11.42 2.54
CA GLU A 68 1.11 -12.75 2.36
C GLU A 68 -0.36 -12.69 1.90
N PRO A 69 -0.71 -11.98 0.82
CA PRO A 69 -2.08 -11.97 0.31
C PRO A 69 -2.51 -13.39 -0.07
N TRP A 70 -3.81 -13.65 -0.01
CA TRP A 70 -4.34 -14.81 -0.73
C TRP A 70 -4.04 -14.69 -2.22
N ILE A 71 -3.64 -15.81 -2.81
CA ILE A 71 -3.27 -15.93 -4.21
C ILE A 71 -4.26 -16.86 -4.91
N ASN A 72 -4.68 -16.48 -6.12
CA ASN A 72 -5.53 -17.34 -6.94
C ASN A 72 -4.73 -18.59 -7.37
N PRO A 73 -5.21 -19.81 -7.06
CA PRO A 73 -4.47 -21.04 -7.27
C PRO A 73 -4.25 -21.40 -8.76
N HIS A 74 -5.02 -20.81 -9.67
CA HIS A 74 -4.89 -21.06 -11.12
C HIS A 74 -3.90 -20.11 -11.79
N THR A 75 -3.74 -18.89 -11.27
CA THR A 75 -2.90 -17.85 -11.89
C THR A 75 -1.65 -17.53 -11.10
N TRP A 76 -1.58 -18.01 -9.85
CA TRP A 76 -0.53 -17.69 -8.88
C TRP A 76 -0.35 -16.19 -8.62
N LYS A 77 -1.39 -15.39 -8.93
CA LYS A 77 -1.41 -13.94 -8.74
C LYS A 77 -2.38 -13.51 -7.64
N PRO A 78 -2.14 -12.37 -6.99
CA PRO A 78 -3.11 -11.74 -6.10
C PRO A 78 -4.44 -11.46 -6.84
N PRO A 79 -5.56 -11.28 -6.15
CA PRO A 79 -6.84 -10.98 -6.79
C PRO A 79 -6.79 -9.67 -7.60
N LEU A 80 -7.58 -9.60 -8.66
CA LEU A 80 -7.90 -8.34 -9.34
C LEU A 80 -9.13 -7.72 -8.68
N HIS A 81 -9.22 -6.39 -8.70
CA HIS A 81 -10.37 -5.69 -8.14
C HIS A 81 -10.78 -4.48 -8.98
N GLN A 82 -12.08 -4.18 -8.99
CA GLN A 82 -12.63 -3.09 -9.79
C GLN A 82 -12.18 -1.70 -9.30
N ASN A 83 -12.02 -1.50 -7.99
CA ASN A 83 -11.65 -0.22 -7.38
C ASN A 83 -10.15 -0.06 -7.06
N TRP A 84 -9.34 -1.10 -7.30
CA TRP A 84 -7.92 -1.09 -6.97
C TRP A 84 -7.06 -1.46 -8.19
N HIS A 85 -6.06 -0.63 -8.51
CA HIS A 85 -4.98 -0.96 -9.43
C HIS A 85 -3.90 -1.74 -8.70
N ARG A 86 -3.69 -3.00 -9.08
CA ARG A 86 -2.55 -3.78 -8.58
C ARG A 86 -1.27 -3.31 -9.28
N ILE A 87 -0.30 -2.84 -8.51
CA ILE A 87 0.99 -2.35 -9.02
C ILE A 87 2.16 -3.31 -8.77
N THR A 88 1.94 -4.39 -8.01
CA THR A 88 2.97 -5.42 -7.82
C THR A 88 3.38 -6.03 -9.15
N PRO A 89 4.69 -6.15 -9.41
CA PRO A 89 5.22 -6.66 -10.67
C PRO A 89 4.57 -7.98 -11.04
N SER A 90 3.99 -8.04 -12.24
CA SER A 90 3.50 -9.29 -12.80
C SER A 90 4.68 -10.06 -13.39
N ALA A 91 5.54 -10.59 -12.52
CA ALA A 91 6.09 -11.90 -12.86
C ALA A 91 4.87 -12.78 -13.24
N ASN A 92 4.98 -13.64 -14.24
CA ASN A 92 3.97 -14.65 -14.54
C ASN A 92 4.36 -15.90 -13.74
N PRO A 93 4.02 -15.99 -12.44
CA PRO A 93 4.39 -17.12 -11.62
C PRO A 93 3.83 -18.40 -12.23
N ARG A 94 4.69 -19.40 -12.37
CA ARG A 94 4.36 -20.71 -12.92
C ARG A 94 3.96 -21.69 -11.82
N ASN A 95 4.37 -21.42 -10.59
CA ASN A 95 4.15 -22.27 -9.42
C ASN A 95 3.97 -21.43 -8.14
N LYS A 96 3.71 -22.12 -7.04
CA LYS A 96 3.49 -21.55 -5.71
C LYS A 96 4.72 -20.80 -5.18
N ASP A 97 5.92 -21.23 -5.51
CA ASP A 97 7.16 -20.67 -4.96
C ASP A 97 7.56 -19.37 -5.64
N GLU A 98 7.09 -19.16 -6.88
CA GLU A 98 7.25 -17.92 -7.64
C GLU A 98 6.21 -16.84 -7.30
N ARG A 99 5.23 -17.15 -6.44
CA ARG A 99 4.15 -16.21 -6.12
C ARG A 99 4.69 -14.98 -5.36
N PRO A 100 4.11 -13.79 -5.59
CA PRO A 100 4.49 -12.62 -4.81
C PRO A 100 4.11 -12.79 -3.34
N SER A 101 5.07 -12.53 -2.45
CA SER A 101 4.87 -12.52 -0.99
C SER A 101 4.23 -11.22 -0.49
N THR A 102 4.29 -10.15 -1.29
CA THR A 102 3.67 -8.87 -1.00
C THR A 102 2.89 -8.36 -2.21
N CYS A 103 1.83 -7.60 -1.96
CA CYS A 103 1.02 -7.00 -3.00
C CYS A 103 0.62 -5.57 -2.67
N THR A 104 0.91 -4.62 -3.56
CA THR A 104 0.55 -3.22 -3.42
C THR A 104 -0.58 -2.88 -4.40
N TYR A 105 -1.57 -2.17 -3.88
CA TYR A 105 -2.72 -1.66 -4.62
C TYR A 105 -2.81 -0.15 -4.49
N ILE A 106 -3.21 0.53 -5.58
CA ILE A 106 -3.54 1.96 -5.59
C ILE A 106 -5.03 2.12 -5.88
N ASN A 107 -5.70 3.00 -5.16
CA ASN A 107 -7.13 3.25 -5.37
C ASN A 107 -7.35 3.93 -6.74
N LYS A 108 -8.19 3.33 -7.60
CA LYS A 108 -8.44 3.87 -8.96
C LYS A 108 -9.11 5.24 -8.92
N GLN A 109 -9.90 5.52 -7.88
CA GLN A 109 -10.63 6.78 -7.77
C GLN A 109 -9.71 7.98 -7.48
N ILE A 110 -8.53 7.72 -6.93
CA ILE A 110 -7.52 8.76 -6.62
C ILE A 110 -6.52 8.91 -7.78
N ALA A 111 -6.33 7.84 -8.56
CA ALA A 111 -5.46 7.84 -9.73
C ALA A 111 -6.12 8.41 -11.01
N ALA A 112 -7.43 8.69 -10.99
CA ALA A 112 -8.12 9.30 -12.13
C ALA A 112 -7.87 10.82 -12.12
N PRO A 113 -7.20 11.38 -13.14
CA PRO A 113 -7.15 12.83 -13.28
C PRO A 113 -8.57 13.34 -13.52
N GLN A 114 -9.00 14.30 -12.69
CA GLN A 114 -10.25 15.01 -12.93
C GLN A 114 -10.03 15.91 -14.15
N PHE A 115 -10.63 15.54 -15.28
CA PHE A 115 -10.71 16.35 -16.49
C PHE A 115 -12.17 16.65 -16.78
#